data_AF-A0A7V6G9F5-F1
#
_entry.id   AF-A0A7V6G9F5-F1
#
_cell.length_a   1.000
_cell.length_b   1.000
_cell.length_c   1.000
_cell.angle_alpha   90.00
_cell.angle_beta   90.00
_cell.angle_gamma   90.00
#
_symmetry.space_group_name_H-M   'P 1'
#
loop_
_entity.id
_entity.type
_entity.pdbx_description
1 polymer ?
#
loop_
_entity_poly.entity_id
_entity_poly.type
_entity_poly.pdbx_seq_one_letter_code
_entity_poly.pdbx_strand_id
1 'polypeptide(L)'
;MKKIILLGVAVLLCIPAVEAKKKKKVKVQVADTVTMTTAQKQSYALGANLGATVYDNFAKSGIFIDTAMFTNGLVDAFHNAVKLSEEEMKLAFAQINIIAEEYQKKKVADAKALATKFLEDNKKDSSVIETPSGLQYKVLKMGEGA
;
A
#
# COMPACT_ATOMS: atom_id res chain seq x y z
N MET A 1 -60.88 -3.07 -9.75
CA MET A 1 -62.07 -3.88 -10.05
C MET A 1 -61.75 -5.33 -9.75
N LYS A 2 -62.55 -5.96 -8.88
CA LYS A 2 -62.49 -7.38 -8.51
C LYS A 2 -63.12 -8.25 -9.61
N LYS A 3 -62.67 -9.50 -9.76
CA LYS A 3 -63.43 -10.77 -9.91
C LYS A 3 -62.52 -11.86 -10.58
N ILE A 4 -62.14 -12.96 -9.90
CA ILE A 4 -62.85 -14.28 -9.75
C ILE A 4 -62.67 -15.13 -11.05
N ILE A 5 -62.35 -16.45 -11.11
CA ILE A 5 -61.96 -17.54 -10.19
C ILE A 5 -61.94 -18.89 -10.99
N LEU A 6 -61.28 -19.96 -10.47
CA LEU A 6 -61.48 -21.43 -10.70
C LEU A 6 -61.19 -22.09 -12.09
N LEU A 7 -60.79 -23.36 -12.28
CA LEU A 7 -60.44 -24.55 -11.45
C LEU A 7 -59.88 -25.69 -12.37
N GLY A 8 -59.04 -26.59 -11.84
CA GLY A 8 -58.91 -28.02 -12.25
C GLY A 8 -57.69 -28.36 -13.12
N VAL A 9 -56.93 -29.45 -12.94
CA VAL A 9 -57.11 -30.71 -12.18
C VAL A 9 -55.71 -31.30 -11.86
N ALA A 10 -55.64 -32.01 -10.74
CA ALA A 10 -54.49 -32.69 -10.15
C ALA A 10 -54.10 -34.01 -10.84
N VAL A 11 -52.82 -34.39 -10.79
CA VAL A 11 -52.40 -35.80 -10.71
C VAL A 11 -51.19 -35.95 -9.77
N LEU A 12 -51.38 -36.80 -8.77
CA LEU A 12 -50.45 -37.32 -7.76
C LEU A 12 -49.26 -38.07 -8.37
N LEU A 13 -48.11 -38.01 -7.69
CA LEU A 13 -47.25 -39.18 -7.41
C LEU A 13 -46.38 -38.90 -6.15
N CYS A 14 -46.60 -39.68 -5.09
CA CYS A 14 -45.77 -39.78 -3.86
C CYS A 14 -44.32 -40.21 -4.20
N ILE A 15 -43.28 -40.06 -3.36
CA ILE A 15 -42.91 -40.77 -2.11
C ILE A 15 -41.63 -40.05 -1.53
N PRO A 16 -41.15 -40.27 -0.27
CA PRO A 16 -41.55 -39.77 1.04
C PRO A 16 -40.51 -38.79 1.69
N ALA A 17 -40.76 -38.45 2.95
CA ALA A 17 -40.12 -37.46 3.80
C ALA A 17 -38.64 -37.68 4.18
N VAL A 18 -37.91 -36.56 4.41
CA VAL A 18 -37.13 -36.29 5.63
C VAL A 18 -37.25 -34.79 5.98
N GLU A 19 -37.71 -34.50 7.19
CA GLU A 19 -37.82 -33.16 7.80
C GLU A 19 -36.46 -32.66 8.32
N ALA A 20 -36.21 -31.34 8.26
CA ALA A 20 -35.77 -30.54 9.43
C ALA A 20 -35.40 -29.07 9.08
N LYS A 21 -36.27 -28.16 9.54
CA LYS A 21 -35.97 -26.89 10.25
C LYS A 21 -34.92 -25.90 9.69
N LYS A 22 -35.46 -24.69 9.46
CA LYS A 22 -35.09 -23.38 10.05
C LYS A 22 -34.11 -22.45 9.31
N LYS A 23 -34.61 -21.19 9.24
CA LYS A 23 -33.96 -19.88 9.41
C LYS A 23 -33.60 -19.08 8.14
N LYS A 24 -34.35 -17.98 7.97
CA LYS A 24 -34.01 -16.78 7.21
C LYS A 24 -32.53 -16.42 7.37
N LYS A 25 -31.85 -16.14 6.25
CA LYS A 25 -30.63 -15.32 6.25
C LYS A 25 -30.85 -14.05 5.43
N VAL A 26 -30.68 -12.95 6.15
CA VAL A 26 -30.56 -11.56 5.71
C VAL A 26 -29.45 -11.46 4.65
N LYS A 27 -29.72 -10.77 3.53
CA LYS A 27 -28.69 -10.39 2.55
C LYS A 27 -27.79 -9.34 3.20
N VAL A 28 -26.59 -9.75 3.58
CA VAL A 28 -25.46 -8.85 3.83
C VAL A 28 -24.72 -8.70 2.50
N GLN A 29 -24.62 -7.47 1.99
CA GLN A 29 -23.76 -7.14 0.87
C GLN A 29 -22.30 -7.44 1.24
N VAL A 30 -21.68 -8.35 0.50
CA VAL A 30 -20.25 -8.67 0.59
C VAL A 30 -19.58 -7.94 -0.56
N ALA A 31 -18.53 -7.18 -0.25
CA ALA A 31 -17.67 -6.51 -1.22
C ALA A 31 -17.24 -7.48 -2.33
N ASP A 32 -17.21 -6.98 -3.57
CA ASP A 32 -16.85 -7.73 -4.78
C ASP A 32 -15.49 -8.40 -4.63
N THR A 33 -15.52 -9.66 -4.19
CA THR A 33 -14.35 -10.52 -4.16
C THR A 33 -14.20 -11.06 -5.57
N VAL A 34 -13.34 -10.43 -6.38
CA VAL A 34 -12.89 -11.01 -7.65
C VAL A 34 -12.40 -12.42 -7.35
N THR A 35 -13.17 -13.42 -7.78
CA THR A 35 -12.81 -14.82 -7.56
C THR A 35 -11.73 -15.17 -8.57
N MET A 36 -10.47 -14.97 -8.20
CA MET A 36 -9.32 -15.36 -9.00
C MET A 36 -9.07 -16.88 -8.90
N THR A 37 -8.72 -17.50 -10.02
CA THR A 37 -8.19 -18.88 -10.04
C THR A 37 -6.86 -18.95 -9.29
N THR A 38 -6.42 -20.16 -8.90
CA THR A 38 -5.12 -20.35 -8.25
C THR A 38 -3.97 -19.79 -9.10
N ALA A 39 -3.97 -20.06 -10.40
CA ALA A 39 -2.97 -19.53 -11.32
C ALA A 39 -2.97 -17.99 -11.36
N GLN A 40 -4.16 -17.37 -11.41
CA GLN A 40 -4.29 -15.92 -11.38
C GLN A 40 -3.76 -15.32 -10.06
N LYS A 41 -3.98 -15.97 -8.92
CA LYS A 41 -3.42 -15.52 -7.62
C LYS A 41 -1.90 -15.59 -7.61
N GLN A 42 -1.31 -16.64 -8.19
CA GLN A 42 0.14 -16.77 -8.29
C GLN A 42 0.75 -15.66 -9.14
N SER A 43 0.18 -15.38 -10.32
CA SER A 43 0.62 -14.28 -11.19
C SER A 43 0.48 -12.93 -10.50
N TYR A 44 -0.65 -12.68 -9.83
CA TYR A 44 -0.87 -11.45 -9.07
C TYR A 44 0.15 -11.28 -7.94
N ALA A 45 0.44 -12.35 -7.19
CA ALA A 45 1.41 -12.29 -6.09
C ALA A 45 2.82 -11.91 -6.57
N LEU A 46 3.27 -12.45 -7.72
CA LEU A 46 4.55 -12.07 -8.34
C LEU A 46 4.57 -10.59 -8.73
N GLY A 47 3.54 -10.12 -9.43
CA GLY A 47 3.43 -8.71 -9.83
C GLY A 47 3.35 -7.76 -8.63
N ALA A 48 2.59 -8.12 -7.59
CA ALA A 48 2.48 -7.34 -6.36
C ALA A 48 3.81 -7.27 -5.61
N ASN A 49 4.56 -8.37 -5.54
CA ASN A 49 5.88 -8.38 -4.90
C ASN A 49 6.90 -7.53 -5.66
N LEU A 50 6.93 -7.62 -6.99
CA LEU A 50 7.77 -6.77 -7.83
C LEU A 50 7.40 -5.29 -7.67
N GLY A 51 6.10 -4.96 -7.72
CA GLY A 51 5.60 -3.61 -7.54
C GLY A 51 5.94 -3.03 -6.18
N ALA A 52 5.81 -3.81 -5.10
CA ALA A 52 6.22 -3.40 -3.76
C ALA A 52 7.72 -3.10 -3.69
N THR A 53 8.55 -3.98 -4.28
CA THR A 53 10.01 -3.79 -4.34
C THR A 53 10.39 -2.52 -5.11
N VAL A 54 9.72 -2.27 -6.24
CA VAL A 54 9.95 -1.06 -7.05
C VAL A 54 9.51 0.20 -6.30
N TYR A 55 8.37 0.15 -5.60
CA TYR A 55 7.90 1.25 -4.77
C TYR A 55 8.87 1.57 -3.64
N ASP A 56 9.34 0.54 -2.93
CA ASP A 56 10.21 0.70 -1.78
C ASP A 56 11.59 1.24 -2.15
N ASN A 57 12.16 0.79 -3.26
CA ASN A 57 13.50 1.20 -3.67
C ASN A 57 13.52 2.53 -4.44
N PHE A 58 12.52 2.79 -5.29
CA PHE A 58 12.54 3.93 -6.20
C PHE A 58 11.53 5.00 -5.81
N ALA A 59 10.24 4.66 -5.67
CA ALA A 59 9.21 5.67 -5.43
C ALA A 59 9.40 6.39 -4.09
N LYS A 60 9.75 5.65 -3.02
CA LYS A 60 10.08 6.26 -1.70
C LYS A 60 11.34 7.15 -1.73
N SER A 61 12.22 6.92 -2.71
CA SER A 61 13.43 7.69 -2.96
C SER A 61 13.19 8.89 -3.89
N GLY A 62 11.93 9.27 -4.11
CA GLY A 62 11.55 10.44 -4.89
C GLY A 62 11.52 10.21 -6.41
N ILE A 63 11.73 8.98 -6.88
CA ILE A 63 11.64 8.65 -8.31
C ILE A 63 10.17 8.59 -8.72
N PHE A 64 9.81 9.38 -9.72
CA PHE A 64 8.50 9.29 -10.34
C PHE A 64 8.38 8.01 -11.17
N ILE A 65 7.31 7.25 -10.97
CA ILE A 65 7.03 6.03 -11.71
C ILE A 65 5.72 6.21 -12.46
N ASP A 66 5.82 6.35 -13.79
CA ASP A 66 4.66 6.19 -14.66
C ASP A 66 4.29 4.70 -14.69
N THR A 67 3.24 4.34 -13.95
CA THR A 67 2.79 2.94 -13.84
C THR A 67 2.37 2.33 -15.18
N ALA A 68 1.87 3.13 -16.13
CA ALA A 68 1.49 2.64 -17.45
C ALA A 68 2.75 2.31 -18.28
N MET A 69 3.76 3.17 -18.26
CA MET A 69 5.03 2.89 -18.95
C MET A 69 5.81 1.76 -18.29
N PHE A 70 5.84 1.69 -16.95
CA PHE A 70 6.48 0.58 -16.22
C PHE A 70 5.84 -0.76 -16.57
N THR A 71 4.51 -0.84 -16.59
CA THR A 71 3.79 -2.07 -16.95
C THR A 71 3.97 -2.42 -18.43
N ASN A 72 3.98 -1.43 -19.34
CA ASN A 72 4.32 -1.67 -20.75
C ASN A 72 5.72 -2.26 -20.91
N GLY A 73 6.74 -1.71 -20.23
CA GLY A 73 8.10 -2.24 -20.26
C GLY A 73 8.19 -3.67 -19.71
N LEU A 74 7.46 -3.97 -18.64
CA LEU A 74 7.37 -5.33 -18.08
C LEU A 74 6.73 -6.31 -19.07
N VAL A 75 5.65 -5.91 -19.76
CA VAL A 75 4.98 -6.72 -20.78
C VAL A 75 5.88 -6.91 -22.01
N ASP A 76 6.53 -5.85 -22.48
CA ASP A 76 7.46 -5.91 -23.61
C ASP A 76 8.63 -6.86 -23.32
N ALA A 77 9.15 -6.86 -22.08
CA ALA A 77 10.21 -7.78 -21.66
C ALA A 77 9.80 -9.26 -21.76
N PHE A 78 8.58 -9.62 -21.36
CA PHE A 78 8.08 -11.00 -21.51
C PHE A 78 7.98 -11.46 -22.97
N HIS A 79 7.83 -10.53 -23.91
CA HIS A 79 7.72 -10.81 -25.33
C HIS A 79 9.02 -10.57 -26.11
N ASN A 80 10.13 -10.25 -25.43
CA ASN A 80 11.39 -9.83 -26.07
C ASN A 80 11.19 -8.65 -27.05
N ALA A 81 10.29 -7.73 -26.70
CA ALA A 81 9.88 -6.59 -27.52
C ALA A 81 10.25 -5.24 -26.86
N VAL A 82 11.24 -5.24 -25.97
CA VAL A 82 11.72 -4.03 -25.28
C VAL A 82 12.11 -2.98 -26.32
N LYS A 83 11.53 -1.79 -26.17
CA LYS A 83 11.66 -0.70 -27.15
C LYS A 83 12.92 0.15 -26.96
N LEU A 84 13.61 0.01 -25.83
CA LEU A 84 14.85 0.72 -25.54
C LEU A 84 16.05 -0.16 -25.88
N SER A 85 17.07 0.46 -26.47
CA SER A 85 18.40 -0.13 -26.57
C SER A 85 19.05 -0.30 -25.18
N GLU A 86 20.09 -1.13 -25.11
CA GLU A 86 20.84 -1.33 -23.86
C GLU A 86 21.47 -0.02 -23.34
N GLU A 87 21.97 0.82 -24.24
CA GLU A 87 22.55 2.12 -23.88
C GLU A 87 21.49 3.10 -23.36
N GLU A 88 20.29 3.14 -23.96
CA GLU A 88 19.19 3.97 -23.45
C GLU A 88 18.72 3.51 -22.06
N MET A 89 18.63 2.19 -21.83
CA MET A 89 18.33 1.65 -20.51
C MET A 89 19.38 2.06 -19.47
N LYS A 90 20.66 1.92 -19.82
CA LYS A 90 21.78 2.30 -18.95
C LYS A 90 21.76 3.79 -18.60
N LEU A 91 21.51 4.65 -19.58
CA LEU A 91 21.37 6.09 -19.38
C LEU A 91 20.17 6.43 -18.48
N ALA A 92 19.03 5.76 -18.67
CA ALA A 92 17.86 5.95 -17.82
C ALA A 92 18.16 5.55 -16.35
N PHE A 93 18.83 4.42 -16.13
CA PHE A 93 19.23 4.01 -14.78
C PHE A 93 20.25 4.95 -14.14
N ALA A 94 21.19 5.50 -14.92
CA ALA A 94 22.12 6.50 -14.42
C ALA A 94 21.39 7.77 -13.94
N GLN A 95 20.37 8.22 -14.68
CA GLN A 95 19.55 9.37 -14.28
C GLN A 95 18.73 9.09 -13.01
N ILE A 96 18.18 7.87 -12.88
CA ILE A 96 17.48 7.44 -11.65
C ILE A 96 18.41 7.55 -10.43
N ASN A 97 19.67 7.11 -10.55
CA ASN A 97 20.63 7.19 -9.45
C ASN A 97 20.91 8.64 -9.04
N ILE A 98 21.08 9.55 -10.01
CA ILE A 98 21.29 10.98 -9.75
C ILE A 98 20.10 11.57 -8.96
N ILE A 99 18.87 11.30 -9.40
CA ILE A 99 17.66 11.80 -8.72
C ILE A 99 17.58 11.24 -7.30
N ALA A 100 17.88 9.96 -7.10
CA ALA A 100 17.87 9.34 -5.79
C ALA A 100 18.90 9.97 -4.83
N GLU A 101 20.10 10.27 -5.32
CA GLU A 101 21.14 10.97 -4.55
C GLU A 101 20.70 12.39 -4.15
N GLU A 102 20.12 13.14 -5.08
CA GLU A 102 19.59 14.49 -4.82
C GLU A 102 18.46 14.45 -3.79
N TYR A 103 17.57 13.47 -3.88
CA TYR A 103 16.50 13.26 -2.91
C TYR A 103 17.04 12.99 -1.50
N GLN A 104 18.08 12.15 -1.36
CA GLN A 104 18.70 11.90 -0.06
C GLN A 104 19.36 13.16 0.50
N LYS A 105 20.09 13.92 -0.32
CA LYS A 105 20.69 15.19 0.09
C LYS A 105 19.63 16.16 0.61
N LYS A 106 18.52 16.30 -0.12
CA LYS A 106 17.39 17.14 0.29
C LYS A 106 16.77 16.65 1.61
N LYS A 107 16.51 15.35 1.75
CA LYS A 107 15.96 14.78 2.98
C LYS A 107 16.84 15.04 4.20
N VAL A 108 18.17 14.91 4.06
CA VAL A 108 19.12 15.23 5.13
C VAL A 108 19.10 16.72 5.47
N ALA A 109 19.07 17.59 4.45
CA ALA A 109 18.98 19.04 4.65
C ALA A 109 17.69 19.44 5.39
N ASP A 110 16.55 18.90 4.95
CA ASP A 110 15.24 19.15 5.57
C ASP A 110 15.21 18.63 7.02
N ALA A 111 15.72 17.42 7.27
CA ALA A 111 15.82 16.86 8.62
C ALA A 111 16.72 17.70 9.52
N LYS A 112 17.85 18.19 9.01
CA LYS A 112 18.74 19.08 9.76
C LYS A 112 18.07 20.41 10.09
N ALA A 113 17.37 21.03 9.13
CA ALA A 113 16.65 22.27 9.35
C ALA A 113 15.54 22.11 10.41
N LEU A 114 14.77 21.01 10.33
CA LEU A 114 13.76 20.68 11.34
C LEU A 114 14.37 20.46 12.73
N ALA A 115 15.48 19.70 12.81
CA ALA A 115 16.17 19.44 14.06
C ALA A 115 16.75 20.72 14.68
N THR A 116 17.39 21.59 13.89
CA THR A 116 17.90 22.88 14.36
C THR A 116 16.78 23.75 14.90
N LYS A 117 15.67 23.88 14.15
CA LYS A 117 14.51 24.65 14.60
C LYS A 117 13.92 24.12 15.91
N PHE A 118 13.79 22.79 16.02
CA PHE A 118 13.30 22.15 17.24
C PHE A 118 14.20 22.45 18.45
N LEU A 119 15.52 22.37 18.28
CA LEU A 119 16.47 22.70 19.34
C LEU A 119 16.43 24.19 19.70
N GLU A 120 16.29 25.09 18.73
CA GLU A 120 16.15 26.53 18.98
C GLU A 120 14.85 26.87 19.74
N ASP A 121 13.75 26.21 19.38
CA ASP A 121 12.47 26.39 20.05
C ASP A 121 12.49 25.82 21.47
N ASN A 122 13.13 24.67 21.68
CA ASN A 122 13.26 24.06 23.01
C ASN A 122 14.06 24.91 24.01
N LYS A 123 15.10 25.63 23.57
CA LYS A 123 15.87 26.54 24.44
C LYS A 123 15.02 27.64 25.07
N LYS A 124 13.85 27.92 24.49
CA LYS A 124 12.93 28.95 25.00
C LYS A 124 12.14 28.46 26.21
N ASP A 125 12.07 27.14 26.45
CA ASP A 125 11.46 26.57 27.65
C ASP A 125 12.46 26.67 28.82
N SER A 126 12.09 27.40 29.87
CA SER A 126 12.92 27.60 31.06
C SER A 126 13.23 26.33 31.85
N SER A 127 12.50 25.23 31.60
CA SER A 127 12.76 23.93 32.20
C SER A 127 13.79 23.09 31.42
N VAL A 128 14.20 23.55 30.24
CA VAL A 128 15.23 22.94 29.42
C VAL A 128 16.59 23.58 29.73
N ILE A 129 17.59 22.75 29.98
CA ILE A 129 18.97 23.15 30.24
C ILE A 129 19.83 22.71 29.06
N GLU A 130 20.60 23.64 28.49
CA GLU A 130 21.58 23.36 27.43
C GLU A 130 23.00 23.27 28.02
N THR A 131 23.74 22.23 27.64
CA THR A 131 25.16 22.07 28.00
C THR A 131 26.08 22.80 27.00
N PRO A 132 27.36 23.04 27.32
CA PRO A 132 28.33 23.60 26.38
C PRO A 132 28.51 22.78 25.09
N SER A 133 28.18 21.48 25.11
CA SER A 133 28.22 20.61 23.92
C SER A 133 26.97 20.72 23.03
N GLY A 134 25.98 21.52 23.40
CA GLY A 134 24.71 21.67 22.69
C GLY A 134 23.67 20.59 23.02
N LEU A 135 23.93 19.74 24.02
CA LEU A 135 22.95 18.78 24.50
C LEU A 135 21.89 19.50 25.33
N GLN A 136 20.62 19.22 25.06
CA GLN A 136 19.49 19.77 25.81
C GLN A 136 18.82 18.68 26.64
N TYR A 137 18.55 18.96 27.92
CA TYR A 137 17.85 18.05 28.82
C TYR A 137 16.91 18.79 29.76
N LYS A 138 15.94 18.06 30.31
CA LYS A 138 15.02 18.54 31.35
C LYS A 138 15.03 17.58 32.52
N VAL A 139 15.21 18.12 33.72
CA VAL A 139 15.14 17.33 34.96
C VAL A 139 13.68 17.15 35.34
N LEU A 140 13.19 15.91 35.30
CA LEU A 140 11.82 15.59 35.71
C LEU A 140 11.73 15.31 37.22
N LYS A 141 12.68 14.54 37.74
CA LYS A 141 12.82 14.25 39.17
C LYS A 141 14.29 14.01 39.47
N MET A 142 14.83 14.72 40.45
CA MET A 142 16.20 14.49 40.94
C MET A 142 16.25 13.21 41.78
N GLY A 143 17.27 12.40 41.59
CA GLY A 143 17.58 11.26 42.44
C GLY A 143 18.46 11.69 43.62
N GLU A 144 18.28 11.03 44.76
CA GLU A 144 19.11 11.19 45.97
C GLU A 144 20.37 10.32 45.84
N GLY A 145 21.20 10.55 44.81
CA GLY A 145 22.39 9.73 44.56
C GLY A 145 23.23 9.44 45.82
N ALA A 146 23.92 8.30 45.83
CA ALA A 146 24.69 7.79 46.98
C ALA A 146 25.75 8.76 47.50
#